data_AF-A0A535YVF1-F1
#
_entry.id   AF-A0A535YVF1-F1
#
_cell.length_a   1.000
_cell.length_b   1.000
_cell.length_c   1.000
_cell.angle_alpha   90.00
_cell.angle_beta   90.00
_cell.angle_gamma   90.00
#
_symmetry.space_group_name_H-M   'P 1'
#
loop_
_entity.id
_entity.type
_entity.pdbx_description
1 polymer ?
#
loop_
_entity_poly.entity_id
_entity_poly.type
_entity_poly.pdbx_seq_one_letter_code
_entity_poly.pdbx_strand_id
1 'polypeptide(L)'
;LARCLDSARPVYAVHLHGLAKRTLPPTVEAIAADRLQAVRAARPHGPYVLGGHCNGGMVALEMAHQLRAAGERVKVVVLVDTSAPRHGRRAVHRTVDMLARLRGLPPEGRTELDLRIARTLEEVAWWACYCQNRLRILVRSGMPAQADFVWRKLAGAAWHVAGVLWGRPASRGGAPPHASAALAEPSQAYRRAIQRYVPALYAGPVVLFRAEELPANRPDLGWSRVLPRLEVAVIPGDHHTSITRHISAFATRLEEFIQRAETGA
;
A
#
# COMPACT_ATOMS: atom_id res chain seq x y z
N LEU A 1 -17.42 9.06 -8.09
CA LEU A 1 -17.37 7.80 -8.84
C LEU A 1 -18.77 7.32 -9.24
N ALA A 2 -19.63 6.92 -8.30
CA ALA A 2 -20.97 6.39 -8.63
C ALA A 2 -21.80 7.31 -9.56
N ARG A 3 -21.74 8.63 -9.36
CA ARG A 3 -22.40 9.62 -10.24
C ARG A 3 -21.81 9.75 -11.66
N CYS A 4 -20.65 9.16 -11.90
CA CYS A 4 -19.92 9.26 -13.17
C CYS A 4 -19.86 7.93 -13.93
N LEU A 5 -20.30 6.84 -13.30
CA LEU A 5 -20.43 5.53 -13.94
C LEU A 5 -21.85 5.37 -14.49
N ASP A 6 -22.07 4.35 -15.31
CA ASP A 6 -23.41 4.01 -15.79
C ASP A 6 -24.37 3.81 -14.61
N SER A 7 -25.50 4.53 -14.65
CA SER A 7 -26.58 4.45 -13.65
C SER A 7 -27.15 3.04 -13.47
N ALA A 8 -27.04 2.17 -14.49
CA ALA A 8 -27.45 0.78 -14.39
C ALA A 8 -26.49 -0.10 -13.56
N ARG A 9 -25.27 0.40 -13.26
CA ARG A 9 -24.23 -0.34 -12.53
C ARG A 9 -24.26 0.04 -11.04
N PRO A 10 -24.75 -0.83 -10.14
CA PRO A 10 -24.75 -0.52 -8.72
C PRO A 10 -23.31 -0.47 -8.17
N VAL A 11 -23.01 0.60 -7.42
CA VAL A 11 -21.69 0.83 -6.82
C VAL A 11 -21.81 0.76 -5.30
N TYR A 12 -21.11 -0.20 -4.69
CA TYR A 12 -21.08 -0.37 -3.24
C TYR A 12 -19.75 0.12 -2.68
N ALA A 13 -19.81 1.01 -1.69
CA ALA A 13 -18.65 1.43 -0.92
C ALA A 13 -18.55 0.59 0.35
N VAL A 14 -17.44 -0.14 0.51
CA VAL A 14 -17.20 -0.98 1.67
C VAL A 14 -16.25 -0.26 2.63
N HIS A 15 -16.76 0.16 3.78
CA HIS A 15 -15.96 0.86 4.78
C HIS A 15 -14.97 -0.09 5.44
N LEU A 16 -13.68 0.26 5.41
CA LEU A 16 -12.60 -0.51 6.02
C LEU A 16 -12.88 -0.85 7.49
N HIS A 17 -13.35 0.12 8.29
CA HIS A 17 -13.61 -0.03 9.72
C HIS A 17 -15.03 -0.52 10.06
N GLY A 18 -15.89 -0.76 9.04
CA GLY A 18 -17.33 -0.84 9.25
C GLY A 18 -17.95 0.51 9.64
N LEU A 19 -19.27 0.56 9.73
CA LEU A 19 -20.02 1.77 10.13
C LEU A 19 -20.05 1.97 11.66
N ALA A 20 -19.97 0.88 12.42
CA ALA A 20 -19.73 0.92 13.86
C ALA A 20 -18.21 0.96 14.10
N LYS A 21 -17.74 1.75 15.08
CA LYS A 21 -16.32 1.88 15.48
C LYS A 21 -15.74 0.55 16.01
N ARG A 22 -15.62 -0.46 15.14
CA ARG A 22 -15.09 -1.79 15.47
C ARG A 22 -13.57 -1.76 15.34
N THR A 23 -12.91 -2.51 16.21
CA THR A 23 -11.48 -2.82 16.05
C THR A 23 -11.29 -3.58 14.74
N LEU A 24 -10.33 -3.13 13.93
CA LEU A 24 -9.99 -3.83 12.70
C LEU A 24 -9.31 -5.18 13.02
N PRO A 25 -9.60 -6.22 12.24
CA PRO A 25 -8.81 -7.44 12.28
C PRO A 25 -7.31 -7.14 12.01
N PRO A 26 -6.38 -7.93 12.58
CA PRO A 26 -4.95 -7.60 12.59
C PRO A 26 -4.23 -7.87 11.26
N THR A 27 -4.87 -8.52 10.28
CA THR A 27 -4.26 -8.87 8.98
C THR A 27 -5.18 -8.49 7.82
N VAL A 28 -4.61 -8.30 6.63
CA VAL A 28 -5.38 -7.95 5.43
C VAL A 28 -6.34 -9.07 5.03
N GLU A 29 -5.94 -10.33 5.20
CA GLU A 29 -6.77 -11.52 4.97
C GLU A 29 -8.00 -11.52 5.88
N ALA A 30 -7.81 -11.22 7.17
CA ALA A 30 -8.91 -11.15 8.13
C ALA A 30 -9.81 -9.93 7.88
N ILE A 31 -9.23 -8.78 7.50
CA ILE A 31 -9.99 -7.60 7.07
C ILE A 31 -10.84 -7.95 5.84
N ALA A 32 -10.25 -8.57 4.82
CA ALA A 32 -10.95 -8.96 3.60
C ALA A 32 -12.10 -9.94 3.88
N ALA A 33 -11.88 -10.95 4.72
CA ALA A 33 -12.91 -11.92 5.10
C ALA A 33 -14.10 -11.24 5.81
N ASP A 34 -13.82 -10.34 6.76
CA ASP A 34 -14.82 -9.55 7.48
C ASP A 34 -15.59 -8.60 6.54
N ARG A 35 -14.91 -8.00 5.55
CA ARG A 35 -15.55 -7.14 4.54
C ARG A 35 -16.35 -7.92 3.50
N LEU A 36 -15.94 -9.14 3.16
CA LEU A 36 -16.68 -10.01 2.25
C LEU A 36 -18.05 -10.43 2.79
N GLN A 37 -18.26 -10.44 4.11
CA GLN A 37 -19.58 -10.69 4.70
C GLN A 37 -20.60 -9.67 4.20
N ALA A 38 -20.25 -8.38 4.22
CA ALA A 38 -21.12 -7.31 3.74
C ALA A 38 -21.32 -7.38 2.21
N VAL A 39 -20.27 -7.70 1.46
CA VAL A 39 -20.37 -7.88 0.00
C VAL A 39 -21.30 -9.03 -0.35
N ARG A 40 -21.19 -10.18 0.34
CA ARG A 40 -22.05 -11.35 0.12
C ARG A 40 -23.48 -11.13 0.56
N ALA A 41 -23.71 -10.32 1.60
CA ALA A 41 -25.06 -9.92 2.01
C ALA A 41 -25.76 -9.07 0.94
N ALA A 42 -25.03 -8.18 0.26
CA ALA A 42 -25.57 -7.39 -0.85
C ALA A 42 -25.66 -8.18 -2.16
N ARG A 43 -24.66 -9.04 -2.42
CA ARG A 43 -24.56 -9.84 -3.64
C ARG A 43 -23.93 -11.23 -3.35
N PRO A 44 -24.76 -12.26 -3.15
CA PRO A 44 -24.31 -13.59 -2.75
C PRO A 44 -23.39 -14.27 -3.76
N HIS A 45 -23.62 -14.05 -5.06
CA HIS A 45 -22.88 -14.67 -6.14
C HIS A 45 -22.36 -13.66 -7.17
N GLY A 46 -21.22 -14.00 -7.77
CA GLY A 46 -20.57 -13.24 -8.82
C GLY A 46 -21.38 -13.19 -10.13
N PRO A 47 -20.83 -12.58 -11.18
CA PRO A 47 -19.45 -12.10 -11.28
C PRO A 47 -19.18 -10.79 -10.52
N TYR A 48 -18.08 -10.75 -9.75
CA TYR A 48 -17.65 -9.57 -9.00
C TYR A 48 -16.71 -8.67 -9.80
N VAL A 49 -16.87 -7.36 -9.63
CA VAL A 49 -15.86 -6.33 -9.95
C VAL A 49 -15.48 -5.72 -8.62
N LEU A 50 -14.21 -5.83 -8.24
CA LEU A 50 -13.69 -5.34 -6.97
C LEU A 50 -12.64 -4.28 -7.23
N GLY A 51 -12.53 -3.30 -6.34
CA GLY A 51 -11.49 -2.30 -6.47
C GLY A 51 -11.26 -1.52 -5.21
N GLY A 52 -10.12 -0.83 -5.18
CA GLY A 52 -9.76 0.01 -4.05
C GLY A 52 -8.68 1.02 -4.41
N HIS A 53 -8.73 2.14 -3.70
CA HIS A 53 -7.73 3.19 -3.76
C HIS A 53 -6.68 2.99 -2.67
N CYS A 54 -5.41 3.26 -3.03
CA CYS A 54 -4.28 3.12 -2.11
C CYS A 54 -4.26 1.73 -1.44
N ASN A 55 -4.12 1.66 -0.13
CA ASN A 55 -4.15 0.41 0.64
C ASN A 55 -5.46 -0.38 0.47
N GLY A 56 -6.56 0.27 0.13
CA GLY A 56 -7.82 -0.40 -0.18
C GLY A 56 -7.70 -1.35 -1.38
N GLY A 57 -6.80 -1.08 -2.33
CA GLY A 57 -6.53 -1.97 -3.45
C GLY A 57 -5.93 -3.32 -3.01
N MET A 58 -5.10 -3.33 -1.97
CA MET A 58 -4.56 -4.58 -1.40
C MET A 58 -5.66 -5.43 -0.78
N VAL A 59 -6.58 -4.79 -0.03
CA VAL A 59 -7.74 -5.46 0.55
C VAL A 59 -8.66 -6.00 -0.55
N ALA A 60 -8.91 -5.22 -1.61
CA ALA A 60 -9.71 -5.66 -2.74
C ALA A 60 -9.10 -6.86 -3.48
N LEU A 61 -7.78 -6.88 -3.65
CA LEU A 61 -7.06 -8.02 -4.23
C LEU A 61 -7.20 -9.28 -3.36
N GLU A 62 -7.04 -9.13 -2.03
CA GLU A 62 -7.22 -10.24 -1.10
C GLU A 62 -8.67 -10.76 -1.07
N MET A 63 -9.65 -9.87 -1.12
CA MET A 63 -11.06 -10.26 -1.29
C MET A 63 -11.28 -11.06 -2.58
N ALA A 64 -10.61 -10.68 -3.67
CA ALA A 64 -10.67 -11.40 -4.93
C ALA A 64 -10.04 -12.81 -4.83
N HIS A 65 -8.92 -12.95 -4.09
CA HIS A 65 -8.35 -14.27 -3.80
C HIS A 65 -9.36 -15.17 -3.07
N GLN A 66 -9.96 -14.67 -1.99
CA GLN A 66 -10.90 -15.44 -1.18
C GLN A 66 -12.17 -15.80 -1.94
N LEU A 67 -12.68 -14.90 -2.80
CA LEU A 67 -13.83 -15.20 -3.65
C LEU A 67 -13.51 -16.30 -4.66
N ARG A 68 -12.39 -16.21 -5.37
CA ARG A 68 -11.99 -17.24 -6.34
C ARG A 68 -11.73 -18.59 -5.66
N ALA A 69 -11.12 -18.59 -4.47
CA ALA A 69 -10.92 -19.80 -3.68
C ALA A 69 -12.26 -20.44 -3.26
N ALA A 70 -13.30 -19.64 -3.08
CA ALA A 70 -14.67 -20.08 -2.82
C ALA A 70 -15.46 -20.46 -4.11
N GLY A 71 -14.81 -20.52 -5.27
CA GLY A 71 -15.44 -20.87 -6.55
C GLY A 71 -16.18 -19.71 -7.24
N GLU A 72 -16.13 -18.50 -6.68
CA GLU A 72 -16.82 -17.33 -7.25
C GLU A 72 -16.04 -16.71 -8.42
N ARG A 73 -16.77 -16.16 -9.38
CA ARG A 73 -16.17 -15.48 -10.54
C ARG A 73 -15.84 -14.03 -10.21
N VAL A 74 -14.58 -13.63 -10.37
CA VAL A 74 -14.14 -12.22 -10.33
C VAL A 74 -13.76 -11.79 -11.75
N LYS A 75 -14.48 -10.80 -12.30
CA LYS A 75 -14.26 -10.25 -13.65
C LYS A 75 -12.96 -9.47 -13.73
N VAL A 76 -12.78 -8.50 -12.83
CA VAL A 76 -11.59 -7.66 -12.77
C VAL A 76 -11.38 -7.13 -11.35
N VAL A 77 -10.11 -6.98 -10.99
CA VAL A 77 -9.69 -6.23 -9.80
C VAL A 77 -9.13 -4.88 -10.25
N VAL A 78 -9.58 -3.81 -9.61
CA VAL A 78 -9.21 -2.42 -9.94
C VAL A 78 -8.34 -1.87 -8.82
N LEU A 79 -7.06 -1.65 -9.12
CA LEU A 79 -6.12 -1.01 -8.23
C LEU A 79 -6.00 0.46 -8.62
N VAL A 80 -6.27 1.39 -7.71
CA VAL A 80 -6.08 2.83 -7.97
C VAL A 80 -4.95 3.33 -7.10
N ASP A 81 -3.85 3.68 -7.76
CA ASP A 81 -2.62 4.19 -7.17
C ASP A 81 -2.12 3.35 -5.98
N THR A 82 -2.25 2.03 -6.14
CA THR A 82 -1.92 1.04 -5.11
C THR A 82 -0.50 0.54 -5.35
N SER A 83 0.42 0.80 -4.43
CA SER A 83 1.78 0.25 -4.53
C SER A 83 1.86 -1.18 -4.02
N ALA A 84 2.59 -2.06 -4.71
CA ALA A 84 2.82 -3.40 -4.19
C ALA A 84 3.68 -3.33 -2.92
N PRO A 85 3.34 -4.08 -1.86
CA PRO A 85 4.21 -4.18 -0.70
C PRO A 85 5.58 -4.67 -1.13
N ARG A 86 6.65 -4.11 -0.56
CA ARG A 86 8.03 -4.36 -1.02
C ARG A 86 8.43 -5.82 -0.75
N HIS A 87 8.35 -6.66 -1.78
CA HIS A 87 8.66 -8.10 -1.79
C HIS A 87 10.02 -8.50 -1.17
N GLY A 88 11.01 -7.59 -1.16
CA GLY A 88 12.34 -7.83 -0.60
C GLY A 88 12.39 -8.01 0.92
N ARG A 89 11.24 -7.88 1.61
CA ARG A 89 11.19 -7.94 3.07
C ARG A 89 10.73 -9.27 3.64
N ARG A 90 10.30 -10.26 2.84
CA ARG A 90 9.93 -11.60 3.39
C ARG A 90 11.08 -12.28 4.12
N ALA A 91 12.29 -12.21 3.56
CA ALA A 91 13.48 -12.78 4.21
C ALA A 91 13.83 -11.98 5.46
N VAL A 92 13.82 -10.65 5.36
CA VAL A 92 14.13 -9.75 6.48
C VAL A 92 13.12 -9.91 7.62
N HIS A 93 11.82 -9.82 7.35
CA HIS A 93 10.75 -10.02 8.34
C HIS A 93 10.78 -11.41 8.97
N ARG A 94 11.09 -12.48 8.21
CA ARG A 94 11.27 -13.82 8.77
C ARG A 94 12.49 -13.91 9.68
N THR A 95 13.63 -13.35 9.25
CA THR A 95 14.84 -13.34 10.08
C THR A 95 14.65 -12.50 11.33
N VAL A 96 13.99 -11.34 11.22
CA VAL A 96 13.65 -10.48 12.36
C VAL A 96 12.71 -11.18 13.32
N ASP A 97 11.64 -11.80 12.83
CA ASP A 97 10.69 -12.54 13.67
C ASP A 97 11.37 -13.76 14.33
N MET A 98 12.22 -14.48 13.61
CA MET A 98 13.03 -15.57 14.15
C MET A 98 13.95 -15.09 15.28
N LEU A 99 14.70 -14.01 15.07
CA LEU A 99 15.58 -13.43 16.09
C LEU A 99 14.79 -12.87 17.29
N ALA A 100 13.61 -12.30 17.04
CA ALA A 100 12.75 -11.79 18.10
C ALA A 100 12.14 -12.91 18.95
N ARG A 101 11.83 -14.07 18.34
CA ARG A 101 11.43 -15.30 19.05
C ARG A 101 12.57 -15.85 19.91
N LEU A 102 13.79 -15.92 19.36
CA LEU A 102 14.98 -16.36 20.10
C LEU A 102 15.30 -15.45 21.30
N ARG A 103 14.93 -14.17 21.23
CA ARG A 103 15.05 -13.19 22.33
C ARG A 103 13.88 -13.18 23.31
N GLY A 104 12.88 -14.06 23.15
CA GLY A 104 11.75 -14.17 24.07
C GLY A 104 10.78 -12.98 24.03
N LEU A 105 10.78 -12.16 22.97
CA LEU A 105 9.89 -11.00 22.89
C LEU A 105 8.42 -11.46 22.88
N PRO A 106 7.51 -10.75 23.58
CA PRO A 106 6.08 -11.00 23.45
C PRO A 106 5.58 -10.59 22.05
N PRO A 107 4.45 -11.13 21.56
CA PRO A 107 3.94 -10.88 20.20
C PRO A 107 3.82 -9.39 19.84
N GLU A 108 3.48 -8.56 20.81
CA GLU A 108 3.38 -7.11 20.67
C GLU A 108 4.76 -6.47 20.45
N GLY A 109 5.77 -6.88 21.22
CA GLY A 109 7.15 -6.41 21.09
C GLY A 109 7.84 -6.86 19.80
N ARG A 110 7.53 -8.08 19.33
CA ARG A 110 7.97 -8.55 17.99
C ARG A 110 7.41 -7.66 16.91
N THR A 111 6.14 -7.28 17.06
CA THR A 111 5.44 -6.44 16.10
C THR A 111 6.00 -5.03 16.05
N GLU A 112 6.25 -4.42 17.20
CA GLU A 112 6.87 -3.09 17.24
C GLU A 112 8.27 -3.08 16.59
N LEU A 113 9.09 -4.10 16.86
CA LEU A 113 10.42 -4.23 16.25
C LEU A 113 10.35 -4.36 14.73
N ASP A 114 9.41 -5.18 14.24
CA ASP A 114 9.20 -5.45 12.82
C ASP A 114 8.79 -4.17 12.05
N LEU A 115 7.92 -3.35 12.64
CA LEU A 115 7.48 -2.07 12.08
C LEU A 115 8.60 -1.02 12.08
N ARG A 116 9.41 -0.97 13.14
CA ARG A 116 10.57 -0.09 13.21
C ARG A 116 11.55 -0.41 12.09
N ILE A 117 11.86 -1.69 11.91
CA ILE A 117 12.75 -2.15 10.85
C ILE A 117 12.14 -1.87 9.47
N ALA A 118 10.85 -2.15 9.26
CA ALA A 118 10.16 -1.79 8.02
C ALA A 118 10.30 -0.29 7.69
N ARG A 119 10.02 0.58 8.67
CA ARG A 119 10.10 2.04 8.52
C ARG A 119 11.52 2.50 8.20
N THR A 120 12.51 2.01 8.93
CA THR A 120 13.92 2.31 8.67
C THR A 120 14.34 1.85 7.27
N LEU A 121 13.87 0.68 6.82
CA LEU A 121 14.14 0.21 5.45
C LEU A 121 13.40 1.05 4.39
N GLU A 122 12.24 1.65 4.69
CA GLU A 122 11.55 2.60 3.79
C GLU A 122 12.33 3.89 3.68
N GLU A 123 12.75 4.45 4.81
CA GLU A 123 13.58 5.65 4.87
C GLU A 123 14.89 5.45 4.13
N VAL A 124 15.58 4.32 4.34
CA VAL A 124 16.84 3.98 3.65
C VAL A 124 16.62 3.77 2.16
N ALA A 125 15.59 3.05 1.74
CA ALA A 125 15.31 2.84 0.32
C ALA A 125 14.91 4.13 -0.39
N TRP A 126 14.11 4.98 0.26
CA TRP A 126 13.76 6.31 -0.24
C TRP A 126 15.00 7.20 -0.32
N TRP A 127 15.85 7.20 0.70
CA TRP A 127 17.10 7.94 0.74
C TRP A 127 18.09 7.46 -0.33
N ALA A 128 18.14 6.16 -0.60
CA ALA A 128 18.93 5.58 -1.68
C ALA A 128 18.42 6.05 -3.05
N CYS A 129 17.11 6.00 -3.30
CA CYS A 129 16.51 6.53 -4.53
C CYS A 129 16.73 8.04 -4.67
N TYR A 130 16.58 8.80 -3.59
CA TYR A 130 16.85 10.24 -3.55
C TYR A 130 18.33 10.53 -3.86
N CYS A 131 19.26 9.83 -3.23
CA CYS A 131 20.69 9.96 -3.47
C CYS A 131 21.05 9.54 -4.88
N GLN A 132 20.43 8.50 -5.44
CA GLN A 132 20.67 8.07 -6.82
C GLN A 132 20.17 9.09 -7.85
N ASN A 133 18.98 9.67 -7.64
CA ASN A 133 18.47 10.76 -8.49
C ASN A 133 19.29 12.05 -8.34
N ARG A 134 19.79 12.36 -7.13
CA ARG A 134 20.64 13.53 -6.90
C ARG A 134 22.08 13.32 -7.35
N LEU A 135 22.62 12.10 -7.29
CA LEU A 135 23.90 11.72 -7.89
C LEU A 135 23.86 11.92 -9.40
N ARG A 136 22.75 11.59 -10.07
CA ARG A 136 22.57 11.93 -11.50
C ARG A 136 22.60 13.43 -11.79
N ILE A 137 22.16 14.26 -10.85
CA ILE A 137 22.22 15.73 -10.94
C ILE A 137 23.66 16.23 -10.62
N LEU A 138 24.34 15.59 -9.66
CA LEU A 138 25.72 15.89 -9.26
C LEU A 138 26.76 15.44 -10.30
N VAL A 139 26.52 14.35 -11.03
CA VAL A 139 27.35 13.94 -12.18
C VAL A 139 27.30 14.98 -13.32
N ARG A 140 26.31 15.88 -13.27
CA ARG A 140 26.18 17.03 -14.18
C ARG A 140 26.70 18.36 -13.59
N SER A 141 27.26 18.36 -12.36
CA SER A 141 27.77 19.57 -11.69
C SER A 141 29.18 19.36 -11.09
N GLY A 142 30.00 20.41 -11.05
CA GLY A 142 31.45 20.34 -10.78
C GLY A 142 31.89 19.88 -9.37
N MET A 143 33.15 19.43 -9.27
CA MET A 143 33.74 18.69 -8.14
C MET A 143 33.64 19.30 -6.72
N PRO A 144 33.70 20.63 -6.47
CA PRO A 144 33.75 21.14 -5.09
C PRO A 144 32.50 20.85 -4.26
N ALA A 145 31.31 20.81 -4.89
CA ALA A 145 30.05 20.49 -4.21
C ALA A 145 29.93 19.00 -3.81
N GLN A 146 30.83 18.14 -4.29
CA GLN A 146 30.78 16.70 -4.06
C GLN A 146 31.36 16.31 -2.68
N ALA A 147 32.38 17.02 -2.18
CA ALA A 147 33.10 16.66 -0.94
C ALA A 147 32.31 17.00 0.35
N ASP A 148 31.80 18.24 0.46
CA ASP A 148 31.01 18.68 1.63
C ASP A 148 29.70 17.88 1.78
N PHE A 149 29.14 17.43 0.66
CA PHE A 149 27.94 16.62 0.65
C PHE A 149 28.18 15.21 1.21
N VAL A 150 29.25 14.53 0.78
CA VAL A 150 29.58 13.18 1.24
C VAL A 150 29.82 13.19 2.75
N TRP A 151 30.52 14.19 3.28
CA TRP A 151 30.80 14.29 4.71
C TRP A 151 29.55 14.45 5.57
N ARG A 152 28.62 15.34 5.18
CA ARG A 152 27.36 15.53 5.91
C ARG A 152 26.46 14.29 5.87
N LYS A 153 26.52 13.50 4.80
CA LYS A 153 25.72 12.26 4.67
C LYS A 153 26.28 11.12 5.53
N LEU A 154 27.60 10.95 5.60
CA LEU A 154 28.23 9.95 6.46
C LEU A 154 27.93 10.23 7.94
N ALA A 155 28.00 11.50 8.36
CA ALA A 155 27.63 11.90 9.73
C ALA A 155 26.16 11.61 10.07
N GLY A 156 25.23 11.89 9.14
CA GLY A 156 23.81 11.60 9.34
C GLY A 156 23.47 10.10 9.38
N ALA A 157 24.15 9.28 8.57
CA ALA A 157 23.98 7.83 8.58
C ALA A 157 24.47 7.20 9.90
N ALA A 158 25.63 7.65 10.40
CA ALA A 158 26.15 7.23 11.69
C ALA A 158 25.19 7.59 12.85
N TRP A 159 24.61 8.80 12.80
CA TRP A 159 23.60 9.25 13.77
C TRP A 159 22.33 8.39 13.76
N HIS A 160 21.86 8.00 12.57
CA HIS A 160 20.64 7.19 12.42
C HIS A 160 20.86 5.75 12.91
N VAL A 161 22.01 5.14 12.62
CA VAL A 161 22.38 3.80 13.11
C VAL A 161 22.51 3.77 14.63
N ALA A 162 23.12 4.81 15.22
CA ALA A 162 23.22 4.93 16.68
C ALA A 162 21.84 5.03 17.36
N GLY A 163 20.90 5.79 16.78
CA GLY A 163 19.53 5.91 17.32
C GLY A 163 18.68 4.64 17.20
N VAL A 164 19.00 3.75 16.26
CA VAL A 164 18.34 2.45 16.08
C VAL A 164 18.87 1.41 17.09
N LEU A 165 20.17 1.44 17.39
CA LEU A 165 20.82 0.44 18.25
C LEU A 165 20.75 0.76 19.75
N TRP A 166 20.84 2.04 20.12
CA TRP A 166 20.91 2.47 21.52
C TRP A 166 19.71 3.29 22.00
N GLY A 167 18.74 3.55 21.13
CA GLY A 167 17.59 4.41 21.42
C GLY A 167 17.95 5.90 21.34
N ARG A 168 17.00 6.72 20.87
CA ARG A 168 17.19 8.18 20.79
C ARG A 168 16.97 8.79 22.19
N PRO A 169 17.84 9.66 22.71
CA PRO A 169 17.48 10.46 23.87
C PRO A 169 16.32 11.38 23.49
N ALA A 170 15.36 11.55 24.41
CA ALA A 170 14.23 12.45 24.23
C ALA A 170 14.75 13.85 23.94
N SER A 171 14.42 14.39 22.76
CA SER A 171 14.67 15.79 22.47
C SER A 171 13.86 16.66 23.44
N ARG A 172 14.56 17.55 24.17
CA ARG A 172 13.96 18.73 24.81
C ARG A 172 13.24 19.54 23.72
N GLY A 173 11.92 19.48 23.74
CA GLY A 173 11.05 20.16 22.79
C GLY A 173 9.67 19.53 22.86
N GLY A 174 8.81 20.10 23.71
CA GLY A 174 7.49 19.57 24.02
C GLY A 174 6.68 19.31 22.76
N ALA A 175 6.18 18.08 22.64
CA ALA A 175 5.09 17.78 21.72
C ALA A 175 3.84 18.55 22.19
N PRO A 176 3.07 19.19 21.28
CA PRO A 176 1.83 19.83 21.67
C PRO A 176 0.84 18.79 22.21
N PRO A 177 0.18 19.04 23.35
CA PRO A 177 -0.65 18.07 24.04
C PRO A 177 -2.06 18.01 23.44
N HIS A 178 -2.22 17.78 22.13
CA HIS A 178 -3.53 17.54 21.52
C HIS A 178 -3.45 16.57 20.34
N ALA A 179 -3.18 15.31 20.62
CA ALA A 179 -3.60 14.20 19.75
C ALA A 179 -3.98 13.03 20.66
N SER A 180 -5.17 13.11 21.25
CA SER A 180 -5.64 12.15 22.23
C SER A 180 -5.67 10.73 21.64
N ALA A 181 -5.15 9.80 22.44
CA ALA A 181 -4.90 8.40 22.12
C ALA A 181 -6.12 7.59 21.66
N ALA A 182 -7.33 8.17 21.61
CA ALA A 182 -8.56 7.47 21.25
C ALA A 182 -8.80 7.33 19.73
N LEU A 183 -8.14 8.12 18.88
CA LEU A 183 -8.22 7.99 17.41
C LEU A 183 -7.02 7.22 16.80
N ALA A 184 -6.03 6.84 17.62
CA ALA A 184 -4.76 6.30 17.17
C ALA A 184 -4.79 4.78 16.91
N GLU A 185 -5.48 4.01 17.74
CA GLU A 185 -5.38 2.53 17.73
C GLU A 185 -5.84 1.85 16.42
N PRO A 186 -7.03 2.16 15.85
CA PRO A 186 -7.47 1.52 14.59
C PRO A 186 -6.54 1.85 13.42
N SER A 187 -6.00 3.07 13.39
CA SER A 187 -5.07 3.52 12.35
C SER A 187 -3.72 2.79 12.42
N GLN A 188 -3.26 2.43 13.62
CA GLN A 188 -2.02 1.70 13.81
C GLN A 188 -2.19 0.22 13.48
N ALA A 189 -3.26 -0.43 13.96
CA ALA A 189 -3.57 -1.82 13.61
C ALA A 189 -3.70 -2.01 12.10
N TYR A 190 -4.39 -1.08 11.41
CA TYR A 190 -4.50 -1.11 9.96
C TYR A 190 -3.13 -0.96 9.27
N ARG A 191 -2.31 0.01 9.71
CA ARG A 191 -0.98 0.22 9.13
C ARG A 191 -0.11 -1.02 9.30
N ARG A 192 -0.19 -1.69 10.46
CA ARG A 192 0.50 -2.98 10.72
C ARG A 192 0.04 -4.07 9.76
N ALA A 193 -1.27 -4.23 9.59
CA ALA A 193 -1.85 -5.22 8.69
C ALA A 193 -1.34 -5.02 7.25
N ILE A 194 -1.38 -3.78 6.75
CA ILE A 194 -0.89 -3.44 5.40
C ILE A 194 0.61 -3.71 5.25
N GLN A 195 1.43 -3.31 6.22
CA GLN A 195 2.88 -3.47 6.13
C GLN A 195 3.32 -4.95 6.13
N ARG A 196 2.52 -5.81 6.75
CA ARG A 196 2.76 -7.26 6.83
C ARG A 196 2.11 -8.05 5.71
N TYR A 197 1.20 -7.45 4.96
CA TYR A 197 0.49 -8.16 3.91
C TYR A 197 1.44 -8.58 2.81
N VAL A 198 1.28 -9.82 2.37
CA VAL A 198 2.12 -10.42 1.37
C VAL A 198 1.24 -11.05 0.29
N PRO A 199 1.06 -10.41 -0.86
CA PRO A 199 0.13 -10.88 -1.88
C PRO A 199 0.59 -12.22 -2.45
N ALA A 200 -0.39 -13.11 -2.67
CA ALA A 200 -0.22 -14.32 -3.45
C ALA A 200 -0.29 -14.00 -4.96
N LEU A 201 0.10 -14.98 -5.79
CA LEU A 201 -0.06 -14.84 -7.24
C LEU A 201 -1.55 -14.86 -7.61
N TYR A 202 -2.02 -13.84 -8.32
CA TYR A 202 -3.40 -13.70 -8.74
C TYR A 202 -3.52 -13.80 -10.26
N ALA A 203 -4.05 -14.91 -10.75
CA ALA A 203 -4.17 -15.18 -12.19
C ALA A 203 -5.37 -14.50 -12.88
N GLY A 204 -6.22 -13.78 -12.14
CA GLY A 204 -7.36 -13.07 -12.72
C GLY A 204 -6.96 -11.72 -13.34
N PRO A 205 -7.85 -11.11 -14.15
CA PRO A 205 -7.60 -9.78 -14.72
C PRO A 205 -7.46 -8.71 -13.64
N VAL A 206 -6.44 -7.87 -13.75
CA VAL A 206 -6.22 -6.71 -12.88
C VAL A 206 -5.88 -5.49 -13.72
N VAL A 207 -6.52 -4.37 -13.42
CA VAL A 207 -6.12 -3.05 -13.94
C VAL A 207 -5.54 -2.21 -12.81
N LEU A 208 -4.37 -1.63 -13.04
CA LEU A 208 -3.76 -0.61 -12.20
C LEU A 208 -3.90 0.77 -12.84
N PHE A 209 -4.69 1.63 -12.22
CA PHE A 209 -4.75 3.04 -12.53
C PHE A 209 -3.69 3.79 -11.72
N ARG A 210 -2.64 4.26 -12.39
CA ARG A 210 -1.57 5.05 -11.79
C ARG A 210 -1.82 6.54 -11.99
N ALA A 211 -1.62 7.34 -10.95
CA ALA A 211 -1.62 8.79 -11.09
C ALA A 211 -0.47 9.26 -12.00
N GLU A 212 -0.73 10.29 -12.83
CA GLU A 212 0.24 10.84 -13.77
C GLU A 212 1.45 11.47 -13.07
N GLU A 213 1.22 12.14 -11.94
CA GLU A 213 2.27 12.84 -11.18
C GLU A 213 3.21 11.89 -10.43
N LEU A 214 2.92 10.58 -10.39
CA LEU A 214 3.86 9.62 -9.82
C LEU A 214 5.07 9.40 -10.75
N PRO A 215 6.30 9.29 -10.18
CA PRO A 215 7.50 9.05 -10.96
C PRO A 215 7.38 7.85 -11.90
N ALA A 216 7.73 8.05 -13.17
CA ALA A 216 7.60 7.03 -14.21
C ALA A 216 8.53 5.80 -14.04
N ASN A 217 9.45 5.83 -13.07
CA ASN A 217 10.46 4.80 -12.85
C ASN A 217 9.92 3.46 -12.33
N ARG A 218 8.65 3.39 -11.92
CA ARG A 218 7.99 2.15 -11.50
C ARG A 218 6.55 2.08 -12.02
N PRO A 219 6.36 1.86 -13.34
CA PRO A 219 5.05 1.98 -13.98
C PRO A 219 4.01 0.99 -13.44
N ASP A 220 4.43 -0.20 -13.03
CA ASP A 220 3.59 -1.25 -12.45
C ASP A 220 3.40 -1.15 -10.93
N LEU A 221 4.02 -0.13 -10.30
CA LEU A 221 4.14 0.02 -8.84
C LEU A 221 4.62 -1.24 -8.10
N GLY A 222 5.28 -2.18 -8.80
CA GLY A 222 5.80 -3.43 -8.27
C GLY A 222 4.88 -4.65 -8.32
N TRP A 223 3.74 -4.56 -9.00
CA TRP A 223 2.75 -5.63 -9.04
C TRP A 223 3.00 -6.71 -10.09
N SER A 224 3.79 -6.43 -11.15
CA SER A 224 3.97 -7.37 -12.27
C SER A 224 4.56 -8.73 -11.86
N ARG A 225 5.17 -8.84 -10.68
CA ARG A 225 5.73 -10.10 -10.15
C ARG A 225 4.67 -11.10 -9.67
N VAL A 226 3.50 -10.62 -9.27
CA VAL A 226 2.43 -11.45 -8.68
C VAL A 226 1.12 -11.37 -9.46
N LEU A 227 1.00 -10.43 -10.40
CA LEU A 227 -0.18 -10.21 -11.23
C LEU A 227 0.17 -10.44 -12.71
N PRO A 228 0.15 -11.70 -13.22
CA PRO A 228 0.49 -12.00 -14.61
C PRO A 228 -0.46 -11.37 -15.64
N ARG A 229 -1.71 -11.06 -15.27
CA ARG A 229 -2.70 -10.39 -16.14
C ARG A 229 -2.96 -8.95 -15.70
N LEU A 230 -1.87 -8.22 -15.46
CA LEU A 230 -1.89 -6.81 -15.08
C LEU A 230 -1.88 -5.91 -16.31
N GLU A 231 -2.90 -5.07 -16.44
CA GLU A 231 -2.91 -3.90 -17.33
C GLU A 231 -2.64 -2.64 -16.51
N VAL A 232 -1.83 -1.72 -17.04
CA VAL A 232 -1.53 -0.44 -16.39
C VAL A 232 -2.10 0.70 -17.23
N ALA A 233 -2.89 1.56 -16.61
CA ALA A 233 -3.44 2.77 -17.20
C ALA A 233 -3.01 3.99 -16.38
N VAL A 234 -2.70 5.09 -17.05
CA VAL A 234 -2.38 6.37 -16.39
C VAL A 234 -3.64 7.23 -16.35
N ILE A 235 -3.90 7.89 -15.21
CA ILE A 235 -4.99 8.85 -15.03
C ILE A 235 -4.46 10.21 -14.54
N PRO A 236 -5.10 11.33 -14.93
CA PRO A 236 -4.62 12.66 -14.56
C PRO A 236 -4.60 12.91 -13.04
N GLY A 237 -3.66 13.76 -12.62
CA GLY A 237 -3.50 14.23 -11.25
C GLY A 237 -2.56 13.37 -10.40
N ASP A 238 -2.69 13.55 -9.09
CA ASP A 238 -1.93 12.90 -8.02
C ASP A 238 -2.73 11.79 -7.32
N HIS A 239 -2.13 11.20 -6.28
CA HIS A 239 -2.71 10.14 -5.46
C HIS A 239 -4.16 10.45 -5.01
N HIS A 240 -4.48 11.70 -4.66
CA HIS A 240 -5.79 12.12 -4.19
C HIS A 240 -6.64 12.81 -5.26
N THR A 241 -6.03 13.67 -6.09
CA THR A 241 -6.78 14.44 -7.10
C THR A 241 -7.31 13.57 -8.24
N SER A 242 -6.64 12.45 -8.53
CA SER A 242 -7.09 11.45 -9.51
C SER A 242 -8.50 10.90 -9.23
N ILE A 243 -8.85 10.65 -7.97
CA ILE A 243 -10.17 10.13 -7.56
C ILE A 243 -11.15 11.20 -7.08
N THR A 244 -10.74 12.48 -7.09
CA THR A 244 -11.59 13.60 -6.64
C THR A 244 -11.82 14.59 -7.76
N ARG A 245 -10.82 15.42 -8.10
CA ARG A 245 -10.91 16.43 -9.16
C ARG A 245 -11.00 15.82 -10.55
N HIS A 246 -10.27 14.73 -10.78
CA HIS A 246 -10.23 14.03 -12.07
C HIS A 246 -11.14 12.80 -12.12
N ILE A 247 -12.14 12.74 -11.23
CA ILE A 247 -13.02 11.57 -11.07
C ILE A 247 -13.75 11.19 -12.36
N SER A 248 -14.12 12.15 -13.20
CA SER A 248 -14.81 11.87 -14.47
C SER A 248 -13.87 11.15 -15.45
N ALA A 249 -12.62 11.61 -15.57
CA ALA A 249 -11.62 10.97 -16.42
C ALA A 249 -11.31 9.55 -15.93
N PHE A 250 -11.18 9.37 -14.60
CA PHE A 250 -11.03 8.05 -14.01
C PHE A 250 -12.24 7.15 -14.29
N ALA A 251 -13.47 7.66 -14.13
CA ALA A 251 -14.70 6.89 -14.34
C ALA A 251 -14.85 6.41 -15.79
N THR A 252 -14.58 7.28 -16.78
CA THR A 252 -14.60 6.90 -18.21
C THR A 252 -13.65 5.73 -18.48
N ARG A 253 -12.40 5.84 -18.03
CA ARG A 253 -11.40 4.78 -18.23
C ARG A 253 -11.79 3.51 -17.48
N LEU A 254 -12.33 3.63 -16.27
CA LEU A 254 -12.81 2.47 -15.53
C LEU A 254 -13.92 1.73 -16.28
N GLU A 255 -14.89 2.43 -16.85
CA GLU A 255 -16.00 1.83 -17.59
C GLU A 255 -15.50 1.07 -18.83
N GLU A 256 -14.55 1.62 -19.60
CA GLU A 256 -13.90 0.94 -20.73
C GLU A 256 -13.31 -0.41 -20.32
N PHE A 257 -12.60 -0.45 -19.20
CA PHE A 257 -11.98 -1.68 -18.69
C PHE A 257 -13.01 -2.69 -18.19
N ILE A 258 -14.05 -2.22 -17.51
CA ILE A 258 -15.11 -3.11 -17.05
C ILE A 258 -15.81 -3.71 -18.27
N GLN A 259 -16.25 -2.91 -19.24
CA GLN A 259 -16.94 -3.39 -20.44
C GLN A 259 -16.12 -4.43 -21.20
N ARG A 260 -14.81 -4.22 -21.38
CA ARG A 260 -13.91 -5.23 -21.99
C ARG A 260 -13.89 -6.54 -21.21
N ALA A 261 -13.80 -6.47 -19.88
CA ALA A 261 -13.85 -7.65 -19.03
C ALA A 261 -15.22 -8.37 -19.04
N GLU A 262 -16.30 -7.68 -19.45
CA GLU A 262 -17.64 -8.27 -19.62
C GLU A 262 -17.80 -8.97 -20.97
N THR A 263 -17.23 -8.41 -22.03
CA THR A 263 -17.33 -8.95 -23.39
C THR A 263 -16.33 -10.07 -23.69
N GLY A 264 -15.30 -10.24 -22.84
CA GLY A 264 -14.32 -11.34 -22.97
C GLY A 264 -13.28 -11.12 -24.07
N ALA A 265 -13.14 -9.88 -24.54
CA ALA A 265 -12.12 -9.45 -25.50
C ALA A 265 -10.75 -9.18 -24.83
#